data_AF-A0A6A6MVE1-F1
#
_entry.id   AF-A0A6A6MVE1-F1
#
_cell.length_a   1.000
_cell.length_b   1.000
_cell.length_c   1.000
_cell.angle_alpha   90.00
_cell.angle_beta   90.00
_cell.angle_gamma   90.00
#
_symmetry.space_group_name_H-M   'P 1'
#
loop_
_entity.id
_entity.type
_entity.pdbx_description
1 polymer ?
#
loop_
_entity_poly.entity_id
_entity_poly.type
_entity_poly.pdbx_seq_one_letter_code
_entity_poly.pdbx_strand_id
1 'polypeptide(L)'
;MASPPSSSPTFSVRRCQPELITPAKPTPRELKKLSDIDDQEGLRFQISFIMFYCSIPSVEEKDPVGIIREALGKALVFYYPYAGRIIQGPNRKLMMDCNGEGILFIEADADITIEQLGDSIQPPCPCIEELLYDVPGSAGILGCPLLLIQVTRLACGGFIFAIRTNHTISDSFGLLNS
;
A
#
# COMPACT_ATOMS: atom_id res chain seq x y z
N MET A 1 31.55 23.68 -5.40
CA MET A 1 31.42 22.63 -6.42
C MET A 1 30.15 21.86 -6.09
N ALA A 2 29.16 21.85 -6.98
CA ALA A 2 27.97 21.02 -6.81
C ALA A 2 28.37 19.57 -7.08
N SER A 3 28.04 18.65 -6.17
CA SER A 3 28.18 17.22 -6.41
C SER A 3 27.39 16.85 -7.69
N PRO A 4 27.89 15.93 -8.54
CA PRO A 4 27.10 15.44 -9.66
C PRO A 4 25.79 14.83 -9.12
N PRO A 5 24.67 14.92 -9.86
CA PRO A 5 23.46 14.24 -9.46
C PRO A 5 23.79 12.75 -9.34
N SER A 6 23.54 12.14 -8.17
CA SER A 6 23.72 10.71 -8.02
C SER A 6 22.79 10.03 -9.02
N SER A 7 23.36 9.25 -9.93
CA SER A 7 22.59 8.41 -10.82
C SER A 7 21.81 7.43 -9.95
N SER A 8 20.49 7.40 -10.12
CA SER A 8 19.63 6.46 -9.42
C SER A 8 20.10 5.04 -9.67
N PRO A 9 20.10 4.16 -8.66
CA PRO A 9 20.46 2.77 -8.86
C PRO A 9 19.51 2.17 -9.90
N THR A 10 20.07 1.54 -10.93
CA THR A 10 19.29 0.82 -11.94
C THR A 10 19.14 -0.62 -11.49
N PHE A 11 17.89 -1.06 -11.31
CA PHE A 11 17.56 -2.43 -10.92
C PHE A 11 16.25 -2.88 -11.60
N SER A 12 16.04 -4.17 -11.66
CA SER A 12 14.83 -4.79 -12.20
C SER A 12 13.89 -5.20 -11.07
N VAL A 13 12.60 -4.96 -11.25
CA VAL A 13 11.56 -5.43 -10.33
C VAL A 13 10.62 -6.36 -11.09
N ARG A 14 10.67 -7.64 -10.77
CA ARG A 14 9.75 -8.65 -11.29
C ARG A 14 8.52 -8.68 -10.40
N ARG A 15 7.34 -8.41 -10.97
CA ARG A 15 6.07 -8.35 -10.24
C ARG A 15 5.17 -9.52 -10.63
N CYS A 16 4.52 -10.12 -9.65
CA CYS A 16 3.37 -10.99 -9.87
C CYS A 16 2.15 -10.16 -10.28
N GLN A 17 1.12 -10.84 -10.80
CA GLN A 17 -0.14 -10.17 -11.13
C GLN A 17 -0.80 -9.61 -9.86
N PRO A 18 -1.44 -8.43 -9.94
CA PRO A 18 -2.15 -7.86 -8.81
C PRO A 18 -3.28 -8.76 -8.29
N GLU A 19 -3.19 -8.95 -6.98
CA GLU A 19 -4.08 -9.55 -6.00
C GLU A 19 -5.32 -8.80 -5.52
N LEU A 20 -6.45 -9.46 -5.22
CA LEU A 20 -7.34 -8.95 -4.17
C LEU A 20 -7.20 -9.81 -2.90
N ILE A 21 -6.82 -9.16 -1.79
CA ILE A 21 -6.83 -9.77 -0.45
C ILE A 21 -8.11 -9.35 0.25
N THR A 22 -8.96 -10.33 0.54
CA THR A 22 -10.24 -10.13 1.24
C THR A 22 -10.11 -10.43 2.73
N PRO A 23 -11.04 -9.93 3.57
CA PRO A 23 -11.11 -10.34 4.97
C PRO A 23 -11.16 -11.87 5.12
N ALA A 24 -10.38 -12.44 6.03
CA ALA A 24 -10.28 -13.88 6.26
C ALA A 24 -11.53 -14.50 6.89
N LYS A 25 -12.48 -13.66 7.35
CA LYS A 25 -13.77 -14.05 7.91
C LYS A 25 -14.84 -13.09 7.39
N PRO A 26 -16.13 -13.50 7.39
CA PRO A 26 -17.22 -12.60 7.04
C PRO A 26 -17.21 -11.33 7.91
N THR A 27 -17.41 -10.19 7.26
CA THR A 27 -17.48 -8.86 7.89
C THR A 27 -18.86 -8.23 7.68
N PRO A 28 -19.26 -7.26 8.52
CA PRO A 28 -20.51 -6.52 8.31
C PRO A 28 -20.58 -5.92 6.90
N ARG A 29 -21.77 -6.01 6.29
CA ARG A 29 -22.10 -5.35 5.02
C ARG A 29 -22.95 -4.14 5.32
N GLU A 30 -22.39 -2.95 5.11
CA GLU A 30 -23.04 -1.71 5.49
C GLU A 30 -22.54 -0.53 4.67
N LEU A 31 -23.38 0.51 4.59
CA LEU A 31 -23.03 1.80 4.03
C LEU A 31 -22.78 2.78 5.16
N LYS A 32 -21.55 3.26 5.31
CA LYS A 32 -21.20 4.29 6.30
C LYS A 32 -21.04 5.64 5.61
N LYS A 33 -21.65 6.69 6.16
CA LYS A 33 -21.38 8.06 5.69
C LYS A 33 -20.02 8.50 6.22
N LEU A 34 -19.20 9.10 5.37
CA LEU A 34 -17.98 9.77 5.83
C LEU A 34 -18.34 11.01 6.65
N SER A 35 -17.50 11.36 7.61
CA SER A 35 -17.68 12.59 8.37
C SER A 35 -17.52 13.82 7.45
N ASP A 36 -17.91 14.99 7.91
CA ASP A 36 -17.70 16.23 7.13
C ASP A 36 -16.21 16.63 7.07
N ILE A 37 -15.39 16.11 8.00
CA ILE A 37 -13.93 16.30 7.97
C ILE A 37 -13.32 15.46 6.86
N ASP A 38 -13.72 14.20 6.74
CA ASP A 38 -13.14 13.23 5.80
C ASP A 38 -13.62 13.42 4.35
N ASP A 39 -14.75 14.09 4.16
CA ASP A 39 -15.38 14.34 2.86
C ASP A 39 -14.86 15.61 2.16
N GLN A 40 -13.89 16.31 2.76
CA GLN A 40 -13.31 17.52 2.17
C GLN A 40 -12.65 17.20 0.83
N GLU A 41 -12.91 18.06 -0.17
CA GLU A 41 -12.36 17.88 -1.51
C GLU A 41 -10.82 17.85 -1.54
N GLY A 42 -10.18 18.61 -0.64
CA GLY A 42 -8.73 18.62 -0.47
C GLY A 42 -8.13 17.31 0.01
N LEU A 43 -8.92 16.36 0.54
CA LEU A 43 -8.48 15.03 0.99
C LEU A 43 -8.70 13.94 -0.06
N ARG A 44 -9.29 14.27 -1.21
CA ARG A 44 -9.66 13.30 -2.26
C ARG A 44 -8.46 12.97 -3.16
N PHE A 45 -7.39 12.48 -2.55
CA PHE A 45 -6.19 12.00 -3.23
C PHE A 45 -5.68 10.73 -2.55
N GLN A 46 -4.73 10.04 -3.19
CA GLN A 46 -4.05 8.91 -2.60
C GLN A 46 -2.63 9.30 -2.18
N ILE A 47 -2.17 8.77 -1.05
CA ILE A 47 -0.82 8.99 -0.52
C ILE A 47 -0.08 7.66 -0.44
N SER A 48 1.24 7.71 -0.64
CA SER A 48 2.10 6.53 -0.62
C SER A 48 3.12 6.59 0.51
N PHE A 49 3.40 5.43 1.11
CA PHE A 49 4.42 5.23 2.14
C PHE A 49 5.28 4.04 1.74
N ILE A 50 6.59 4.15 1.92
CA ILE A 50 7.54 3.08 1.61
C ILE A 50 8.41 2.83 2.84
N MET A 51 8.47 1.58 3.26
CA MET A 51 9.24 1.12 4.41
C MET A 51 10.24 0.05 3.94
N PHE A 52 11.46 0.14 4.45
CA PHE A 52 12.56 -0.76 4.11
C PHE A 52 12.95 -1.58 5.34
N TYR A 53 13.06 -2.88 5.19
CA TYR A 53 13.35 -3.82 6.27
C TYR A 53 14.58 -4.66 5.93
N CYS A 54 15.63 -4.55 6.74
CA CYS A 54 16.84 -5.35 6.58
C CYS A 54 16.63 -6.80 7.03
N SER A 55 17.33 -7.73 6.39
CA SER A 55 17.41 -9.10 6.85
C SER A 55 18.11 -9.17 8.22
N ILE A 56 17.61 -10.02 9.10
CA ILE A 56 18.21 -10.26 10.43
C ILE A 56 18.79 -11.70 10.43
N PRO A 57 20.11 -11.86 10.53
CA PRO A 57 20.79 -13.16 10.35
C PRO A 57 20.39 -14.28 11.33
N SER A 58 19.69 -13.95 12.43
CA SER A 58 19.36 -14.88 13.52
C SER A 58 17.91 -15.38 13.51
N VAL A 59 17.09 -14.94 12.56
CA VAL A 59 15.69 -15.35 12.44
C VAL A 59 15.59 -16.40 11.34
N GLU A 60 14.82 -17.48 11.57
CA GLU A 60 14.45 -18.40 10.47
C GLU A 60 13.94 -17.59 9.28
N GLU A 61 14.55 -17.81 8.12
CA GLU A 61 14.22 -17.08 6.90
C GLU A 61 12.82 -17.48 6.44
N LYS A 62 11.81 -16.72 6.90
CA LYS A 62 10.43 -16.87 6.47
C LYS A 62 10.13 -15.85 5.41
N ASP A 63 9.43 -16.29 4.38
CA ASP A 63 9.01 -15.42 3.29
C ASP A 63 8.08 -14.29 3.81
N PRO A 64 8.51 -13.01 3.74
CA PRO A 64 7.69 -11.90 4.23
C PRO A 64 6.37 -11.77 3.46
N VAL A 65 6.33 -12.14 2.18
CA VAL A 65 5.13 -12.01 1.36
C VAL A 65 4.01 -12.90 1.88
N GLY A 66 4.31 -14.18 2.13
CA GLY A 66 3.32 -15.13 2.66
C GLY A 66 2.78 -14.70 4.02
N ILE A 67 3.68 -14.28 4.93
CA ILE A 67 3.31 -13.82 6.28
C ILE A 67 2.42 -12.57 6.21
N ILE A 68 2.84 -11.55 5.46
CA ILE A 68 2.13 -10.28 5.35
C ILE A 68 0.77 -10.50 4.70
N ARG A 69 0.69 -11.32 3.64
CA ARG A 69 -0.57 -11.66 2.97
C ARG A 69 -1.58 -12.29 3.93
N GLU A 70 -1.15 -13.27 4.71
CA GLU A 70 -2.00 -13.92 5.70
C GLU A 70 -2.42 -12.94 6.82
N ALA A 71 -1.48 -12.13 7.29
CA ALA A 71 -1.72 -11.13 8.32
C ALA A 71 -2.74 -10.07 7.86
N LEU A 72 -2.64 -9.60 6.61
CA LEU A 72 -3.59 -8.65 6.03
C LEU A 72 -5.01 -9.23 5.97
N GLY A 73 -5.17 -10.48 5.54
CA GLY A 73 -6.48 -11.14 5.56
C GLY A 73 -7.09 -11.17 6.97
N LYS A 74 -6.29 -11.43 8.01
CA LYS A 74 -6.76 -11.42 9.41
C LYS A 74 -7.06 -9.99 9.89
N ALA A 75 -6.20 -9.02 9.58
CA ALA A 75 -6.37 -7.62 9.98
C ALA A 75 -7.63 -7.02 9.37
N LEU A 76 -7.92 -7.30 8.09
CA LEU A 76 -9.12 -6.83 7.39
C LEU A 76 -10.43 -7.35 8.00
N VAL A 77 -10.41 -8.31 8.91
CA VAL A 77 -11.62 -8.66 9.69
C VAL A 77 -11.98 -7.54 10.67
N PHE A 78 -10.98 -6.94 11.31
CA PHE A 78 -11.15 -5.85 12.27
C PHE A 78 -11.25 -4.50 11.55
N TYR A 79 -10.51 -4.35 10.46
CA TYR A 79 -10.42 -3.14 9.66
C TYR A 79 -11.14 -3.27 8.30
N TYR A 80 -12.28 -3.96 8.34
CA TYR A 80 -13.08 -4.29 7.16
C TYR A 80 -13.49 -3.10 6.27
N PRO A 81 -13.60 -1.84 6.73
CA PRO A 81 -13.86 -0.72 5.84
C PRO A 81 -12.80 -0.56 4.74
N TYR A 82 -11.53 -0.89 4.99
CA TYR A 82 -10.47 -0.83 3.96
C TYR A 82 -10.67 -1.84 2.82
N ALA A 83 -11.39 -2.93 3.07
CA ALA A 83 -11.77 -3.89 2.03
C ALA A 83 -12.99 -3.44 1.23
N GLY A 84 -13.56 -2.26 1.51
CA GLY A 84 -14.71 -1.70 0.81
C GLY A 84 -14.34 -0.81 -0.38
N ARG A 85 -15.30 0.01 -0.80
CA ARG A 85 -15.13 1.04 -1.84
C ARG A 85 -15.77 2.34 -1.39
N ILE A 86 -15.18 3.47 -1.76
CA ILE A 86 -15.86 4.77 -1.62
C ILE A 86 -16.85 4.90 -2.78
N ILE A 87 -18.07 5.29 -2.47
CA ILE A 87 -19.12 5.59 -3.44
C ILE A 87 -19.65 7.00 -3.22
N GLN A 88 -20.25 7.57 -4.26
CA GLN A 88 -20.92 8.86 -4.16
C GLN A 88 -22.40 8.68 -3.88
N GLY A 89 -22.86 9.22 -2.74
CA GLY A 89 -24.26 9.26 -2.35
C GLY A 89 -25.01 10.51 -2.80
N PRO A 90 -26.24 10.71 -2.30
CA PRO A 90 -27.01 11.92 -2.52
C PRO A 90 -26.22 13.18 -2.12
N ASN A 91 -26.48 14.29 -2.82
CA ASN A 91 -25.80 15.57 -2.58
C ASN A 91 -24.27 15.52 -2.68
N ARG A 92 -23.71 14.55 -3.43
CA ARG A 92 -22.27 14.35 -3.60
C ARG A 92 -21.53 13.95 -2.32
N LYS A 93 -22.24 13.56 -1.26
CA LYS A 93 -21.66 13.04 -0.01
C LYS A 93 -20.91 11.74 -0.32
N LEU A 94 -19.65 11.65 0.05
CA LEU A 94 -18.94 10.38 -0.02
C LEU A 94 -19.47 9.41 1.06
N MET A 95 -19.57 8.14 0.69
CA MET A 95 -19.94 7.06 1.60
C MET A 95 -19.01 5.88 1.41
N MET A 96 -18.73 5.16 2.48
CA MET A 96 -18.03 3.89 2.47
C MET A 96 -19.03 2.77 2.23
N ASP A 97 -18.85 2.01 1.16
CA ASP A 97 -19.50 0.73 0.94
C ASP A 97 -18.61 -0.39 1.47
N CYS A 98 -18.94 -0.92 2.65
CA CYS A 98 -18.24 -2.03 3.27
C CYS A 98 -18.63 -3.36 2.60
N ASN A 99 -18.22 -3.52 1.34
CA ASN A 99 -18.56 -4.67 0.49
C ASN A 99 -17.48 -5.77 0.46
N GLY A 100 -16.45 -5.67 1.29
CA GLY A 100 -15.44 -6.71 1.49
C GLY A 100 -14.78 -7.23 0.20
N GLU A 101 -14.77 -6.45 -0.89
CA GLU A 101 -14.10 -6.80 -2.14
C GLU A 101 -12.58 -6.95 -1.97
N GLY A 102 -12.01 -6.37 -0.92
CA GLY A 102 -10.61 -6.52 -0.55
C GLY A 102 -9.72 -5.37 -1.03
N ILE A 103 -8.43 -5.52 -0.74
CA ILE A 103 -7.38 -4.56 -1.06
C ILE A 103 -6.50 -5.11 -2.18
N LEU A 104 -5.82 -4.23 -2.93
CA LEU A 104 -4.83 -4.68 -3.92
C LEU A 104 -3.55 -5.13 -3.24
N PHE A 105 -3.03 -6.28 -3.65
CA PHE A 105 -1.76 -6.81 -3.16
C PHE A 105 -0.86 -7.25 -4.32
N ILE A 106 0.41 -6.87 -4.28
CA ILE A 106 1.39 -7.20 -5.30
C ILE A 106 2.60 -7.83 -4.61
N GLU A 107 2.92 -9.04 -5.05
CA GLU A 107 4.19 -9.68 -4.74
C GLU A 107 5.23 -9.29 -5.79
N ALA A 108 6.45 -9.00 -5.35
CA ALA A 108 7.54 -8.66 -6.24
C ALA A 108 8.90 -9.15 -5.71
N ASP A 109 9.87 -9.25 -6.62
CA ASP A 109 11.27 -9.49 -6.32
C ASP A 109 12.13 -8.46 -7.07
N ALA A 110 13.14 -7.91 -6.39
CA ALA A 110 14.09 -6.99 -6.99
C ALA A 110 15.53 -7.48 -6.84
N ASP A 111 16.33 -7.31 -7.89
CA ASP A 111 17.73 -7.73 -7.96
C ASP A 111 18.71 -6.71 -7.35
N ILE A 112 18.28 -6.07 -6.25
CA ILE A 112 19.03 -5.05 -5.53
C ILE A 112 19.03 -5.33 -4.03
N THR A 113 20.06 -4.86 -3.32
CA THR A 113 20.11 -4.86 -1.85
C THR A 113 19.76 -3.49 -1.26
N ILE A 114 19.41 -3.44 0.03
CA ILE A 114 19.17 -2.17 0.73
C ILE A 114 20.44 -1.29 0.73
N GLU A 115 21.61 -1.90 0.87
CA GLU A 115 22.89 -1.20 0.86
C GLU A 115 23.17 -0.55 -0.50
N GLN A 116 22.76 -1.19 -1.59
CA GLN A 116 22.87 -0.65 -2.95
C GLN A 116 21.87 0.48 -3.22
N LEU A 117 20.68 0.42 -2.62
CA LEU A 117 19.72 1.53 -2.67
C LEU A 117 20.30 2.78 -1.97
N GLY A 118 21.01 2.59 -0.86
CA GLY A 118 21.74 3.65 -0.16
C GLY A 118 20.87 4.88 0.13
N ASP A 119 21.41 6.08 -0.08
CA ASP A 119 20.69 7.34 0.14
C ASP A 119 19.58 7.61 -0.89
N SER A 120 19.46 6.80 -1.95
CA SER A 120 18.42 6.97 -2.98
C SER A 120 17.01 6.67 -2.47
N ILE A 121 16.89 6.10 -1.26
CA ILE A 121 15.61 5.92 -0.57
C ILE A 121 15.06 7.22 0.03
N GLN A 122 15.88 8.26 0.16
CA GLN A 122 15.46 9.54 0.73
C GLN A 122 14.67 10.38 -0.30
N PRO A 123 13.66 11.16 0.13
CA PRO A 123 12.95 12.08 -0.75
C PRO A 123 13.88 13.18 -1.32
N PRO A 124 13.80 13.49 -2.63
CA PRO A 124 12.97 12.83 -3.64
C PRO A 124 13.56 11.47 -4.04
N CYS A 125 12.79 10.39 -3.87
CA CYS A 125 13.22 9.04 -4.22
C CYS A 125 13.06 8.84 -5.74
N PRO A 126 14.15 8.70 -6.50
CA PRO A 126 14.08 8.71 -7.95
C PRO A 126 13.62 7.37 -8.55
N CYS A 127 13.54 6.32 -7.73
CA CYS A 127 13.08 4.98 -8.14
C CYS A 127 11.69 4.64 -7.58
N ILE A 128 10.86 5.64 -7.29
CA ILE A 128 9.57 5.45 -6.62
C ILE A 128 8.62 4.51 -7.40
N GLU A 129 8.66 4.56 -8.74
CA GLU A 129 7.80 3.76 -9.62
C GLU A 129 8.23 2.28 -9.63
N GLU A 130 9.51 2.01 -9.42
CA GLU A 130 10.04 0.67 -9.21
C GLU A 130 9.59 0.10 -7.86
N LEU A 131 9.59 0.94 -6.81
CA LEU A 131 9.25 0.55 -5.45
C LEU A 131 7.75 0.33 -5.22
N LEU A 132 6.89 1.02 -5.97
CA LEU A 132 5.44 0.92 -5.86
C LEU A 132 4.80 1.03 -7.25
N TYR A 133 4.28 -0.10 -7.74
CA TYR A 133 3.59 -0.13 -9.03
C TYR A 133 2.20 0.52 -8.97
N ASP A 134 1.95 1.47 -9.85
CA ASP A 134 0.62 2.03 -10.05
C ASP A 134 -0.20 1.10 -10.97
N VAL A 135 -1.10 0.30 -10.38
CA VAL A 135 -2.00 -0.56 -11.13
C VAL A 135 -2.99 0.31 -11.92
N PRO A 136 -3.05 0.21 -13.25
CA PRO A 136 -3.92 1.06 -14.06
C PRO A 136 -5.38 1.01 -13.60
N GLY A 137 -5.97 2.19 -13.40
CA GLY A 137 -7.37 2.32 -12.98
C GLY A 137 -7.63 2.13 -11.48
N SER A 138 -6.60 1.93 -10.65
CA SER A 138 -6.76 1.73 -9.20
C SER A 138 -6.52 2.99 -8.34
N ALA A 139 -6.01 4.07 -8.93
CA ALA A 139 -5.67 5.30 -8.23
C ALA A 139 -6.85 6.28 -8.05
N GLY A 140 -8.06 5.91 -8.51
CA GLY A 140 -9.25 6.74 -8.35
C GLY A 140 -9.75 6.81 -6.90
N ILE A 141 -10.70 7.72 -6.65
CA ILE A 141 -11.35 7.85 -5.35
C ILE A 141 -12.59 6.98 -5.26
N LEU A 142 -13.45 7.04 -6.29
CA LEU A 142 -14.72 6.30 -6.32
C LEU A 142 -14.54 4.92 -6.92
N GLY A 143 -15.14 3.91 -6.30
CA GLY A 143 -15.16 2.53 -6.80
C GLY A 143 -13.79 1.84 -6.90
N CYS A 144 -12.73 2.48 -6.42
CA CYS A 144 -11.37 1.96 -6.47
C CYS A 144 -10.95 1.33 -5.13
N PRO A 145 -10.00 0.39 -5.14
CA PRO A 145 -9.41 -0.15 -3.91
C PRO A 145 -8.82 0.96 -3.03
N LEU A 146 -9.06 0.85 -1.73
CA LEU A 146 -8.67 1.86 -0.75
C LEU A 146 -7.23 1.71 -0.28
N LEU A 147 -6.69 0.51 -0.42
CA LEU A 147 -5.30 0.17 -0.19
C LEU A 147 -4.75 -0.60 -1.39
N LEU A 148 -3.52 -0.25 -1.76
CA LEU A 148 -2.64 -1.05 -2.59
C LEU A 148 -1.36 -1.29 -1.80
N ILE A 149 -0.97 -2.55 -1.65
CA ILE A 149 0.24 -2.96 -0.96
C ILE A 149 1.13 -3.72 -1.94
N GLN A 150 2.39 -3.33 -2.05
CA GLN A 150 3.43 -4.10 -2.74
C GLN A 150 4.46 -4.56 -1.72
N VAL A 151 4.74 -5.86 -1.72
CA VAL A 151 5.84 -6.45 -0.93
C VAL A 151 6.90 -6.93 -1.89
N THR A 152 8.08 -6.32 -1.82
CA THR A 152 9.21 -6.60 -2.73
C THR A 152 10.34 -7.24 -1.96
N ARG A 153 10.71 -8.49 -2.29
CA ARG A 153 11.89 -9.15 -1.73
C ARG A 153 13.16 -8.62 -2.38
N LEU A 154 14.22 -8.48 -1.59
CA LEU A 154 15.50 -7.95 -2.02
C LEU A 154 16.58 -9.04 -2.03
N ALA A 155 17.63 -8.84 -2.82
CA ALA A 155 18.71 -9.81 -2.99
C ALA A 155 19.49 -10.10 -1.69
N CYS A 156 19.46 -9.20 -0.70
CA CYS A 156 20.07 -9.39 0.61
C CYS A 156 19.17 -10.11 1.65
N GLY A 157 18.00 -10.60 1.23
CA GLY A 157 16.99 -11.19 2.12
C GLY A 157 16.15 -10.17 2.88
N GLY A 158 16.43 -8.87 2.74
CA GLY A 158 15.55 -7.80 3.19
C GLY A 158 14.29 -7.69 2.32
N PHE A 159 13.37 -6.80 2.69
CA PHE A 159 12.19 -6.53 1.88
C PHE A 159 11.73 -5.07 1.98
N ILE A 160 10.93 -4.68 0.99
CA ILE A 160 10.27 -3.38 0.92
C ILE A 160 8.79 -3.60 1.09
N PHE A 161 8.18 -2.84 2.00
CA PHE A 161 6.74 -2.76 2.16
C PHE A 161 6.30 -1.39 1.64
N ALA A 162 5.58 -1.35 0.53
CA ALA A 162 5.09 -0.12 -0.06
C ALA A 162 3.56 -0.11 -0.02
N ILE A 163 2.99 1.00 0.41
CA ILE A 163 1.55 1.19 0.58
C ILE A 163 1.14 2.40 -0.22
N ARG A 164 -0.01 2.31 -0.90
CA ARG A 164 -0.81 3.46 -1.32
C ARG A 164 -2.17 3.39 -0.66
N THR A 165 -2.61 4.50 -0.08
CA THR A 165 -3.91 4.57 0.61
C THR A 165 -4.72 5.77 0.15
N ASN A 166 -6.04 5.63 0.13
CA ASN A 166 -6.96 6.74 -0.08
C ASN A 166 -7.01 7.63 1.18
N HIS A 167 -6.65 8.91 1.06
CA HIS A 167 -6.56 9.80 2.21
C HIS A 167 -7.94 10.16 2.80
N THR A 168 -9.05 9.89 2.10
CA THR A 168 -10.40 10.14 2.64
C THR A 168 -10.84 9.12 3.70
N ILE A 169 -10.21 7.95 3.83
CA ILE A 169 -10.61 6.96 4.85
C ILE A 169 -9.81 7.11 6.15
N SER A 170 -8.60 7.64 6.08
CA SER A 170 -7.74 7.77 7.24
C SER A 170 -6.77 8.93 7.07
N ASP A 171 -6.59 9.70 8.14
CA ASP A 171 -5.40 10.51 8.29
C ASP A 171 -4.16 9.64 8.54
N SER A 172 -2.98 10.25 8.56
CA SER A 172 -1.72 9.53 8.78
C SER A 172 -1.65 8.82 10.14
N PHE A 173 -2.39 9.28 11.16
CA PHE A 173 -2.39 8.65 12.49
C PHE A 173 -3.28 7.41 12.52
N GLY A 174 -4.44 7.48 11.86
CA GLY A 174 -5.33 6.35 11.68
C GLY A 174 -4.63 5.22 10.92
N LEU A 175 -3.85 5.52 9.87
CA LEU A 175 -3.17 4.49 9.06
C LEU A 175 -2.15 3.68 9.87
N LEU A 176 -1.50 4.31 10.85
CA LEU A 176 -0.48 3.67 11.69
C LEU A 176 -1.07 2.85 12.85
N ASN A 177 -2.29 3.16 13.29
CA ASN A 177 -2.94 2.51 14.45
C ASN A 177 -4.18 1.67 14.06
N SER A 178 -4.52 1.65 12.77
CA SER A 178 -5.59 0.84 12.20
C SER A 178 -5.10 -0.50 11.67
#